data_AF-A0A7Y0SN32-F1
#
_entry.id   AF-A0A7Y0SN32-F1
#
_cell.length_a   1.000
_cell.length_b   1.000
_cell.length_c   1.000
_cell.angle_alpha   90.00
_cell.angle_beta   90.00
_cell.angle_gamma   90.00
#
_symmetry.space_group_name_H-M   'P 1'
#
loop_
_entity.id
_entity.type
_entity.pdbx_description
1 polymer ?
#
loop_
_entity_poly.entity_id
_entity_poly.type
_entity_poly.pdbx_seq_one_letter_code
_entity_poly.pdbx_strand_id
1 'polypeptide(L)'
;SVIAIHLNYPLVIFFIVAVFMPFFYNNGLTSIYEYQERRFGKASRLTLSFIFLIKQALSSAAVLYATAMILEFITGIDVMYCIMIVTAIALIYTVMGGIAAVIWTDVIQAVILFIGAFIIIE
;
A
#
# COMPACT_ATOMS: atom_id res chain seq x y z
N SER A 1 22.50 -12.15 -0.86
CA SER A 1 22.74 -11.02 0.07
C SER A 1 21.46 -10.22 0.21
N VAL A 2 20.84 -10.19 1.38
CA VAL A 2 19.55 -9.49 1.67
C VAL A 2 19.55 -8.04 1.18
N ILE A 3 20.72 -7.37 1.29
CA ILE A 3 20.97 -6.01 0.77
C ILE A 3 20.73 -5.89 -0.75
N ALA A 4 21.12 -6.89 -1.54
CA ALA A 4 20.91 -6.86 -2.99
C ALA A 4 19.43 -6.97 -3.37
N ILE A 5 18.64 -7.71 -2.57
CA ILE A 5 17.19 -7.81 -2.76
C ILE A 5 16.53 -6.46 -2.44
N HIS A 6 16.90 -5.83 -1.32
CA HIS A 6 16.35 -4.51 -0.95
C HIS A 6 16.75 -3.39 -1.90
N LEU A 7 17.96 -3.41 -2.46
CA LEU A 7 18.42 -2.41 -3.43
C LEU A 7 17.78 -2.60 -4.82
N ASN A 8 17.39 -3.83 -5.17
CA ASN A 8 16.73 -4.12 -6.45
C ASN A 8 15.34 -3.47 -6.55
N TYR A 9 14.55 -3.48 -5.48
CA TYR A 9 13.19 -2.93 -5.49
C TYR A 9 13.10 -1.46 -5.95
N PRO A 10 13.82 -0.49 -5.36
CA PRO A 10 13.73 0.91 -5.79
C PRO A 10 14.24 1.11 -7.22
N LEU A 11 15.26 0.36 -7.67
CA LEU A 11 15.75 0.43 -9.04
C LEU A 11 14.70 -0.04 -10.05
N VAL A 12 14.04 -1.17 -9.77
CA VAL A 12 12.96 -1.71 -10.60
C VAL A 12 11.77 -0.75 -10.62
N ILE A 13 11.38 -0.21 -9.46
CA ILE A 13 10.29 0.76 -9.37
C ILE A 13 10.62 2.02 -10.19
N PHE A 14 11.82 2.57 -10.05
CA PHE A 14 12.25 3.74 -10.82
C PHE A 14 12.17 3.47 -12.33
N PHE A 15 12.67 2.31 -12.78
CA PHE A 15 12.61 1.93 -14.20
C PHE A 15 11.15 1.77 -14.69
N ILE A 16 10.30 1.09 -13.92
CA ILE A 16 8.89 0.91 -14.28
C ILE A 16 8.18 2.26 -14.36
N VAL A 17 8.38 3.14 -13.38
CA VAL A 17 7.79 4.49 -13.37
C VAL A 17 8.29 5.29 -14.57
N ALA A 18 9.60 5.29 -14.85
CA ALA A 18 10.16 6.06 -15.96
C ALA A 18 9.67 5.60 -17.34
N VAL A 19 9.46 4.30 -17.54
CA VAL A 19 9.13 3.72 -18.87
C VAL A 19 7.63 3.50 -19.04
N PHE A 20 6.96 2.89 -18.06
CA PHE A 20 5.56 2.48 -18.18
C PHE A 20 4.59 3.59 -17.79
N MET A 21 4.93 4.44 -16.82
CA MET A 21 4.04 5.55 -16.43
C MET A 21 3.70 6.48 -17.60
N PRO A 22 4.66 7.01 -18.39
CA PRO A 22 4.31 7.87 -19.53
C PRO A 22 3.46 7.12 -20.57
N PHE A 23 3.70 5.82 -20.76
CA PHE A 23 2.87 5.00 -21.64
C PHE A 23 1.40 4.93 -21.19
N PHE A 24 1.13 4.69 -19.91
CA PHE A 24 -0.24 4.61 -19.40
C PHE A 24 -0.95 5.98 -19.41
N TYR A 25 -0.24 7.04 -19.00
CA TYR A 25 -0.79 8.40 -18.98
C TYR A 25 -1.12 8.92 -20.39
N ASN A 26 -0.22 8.71 -21.37
CA ASN A 26 -0.44 9.17 -22.74
C ASN A 26 -1.63 8.47 -23.44
N ASN A 27 -1.96 7.25 -23.03
CA ASN A 27 -3.11 6.50 -23.54
C ASN A 27 -4.44 6.83 -22.83
N GLY A 28 -4.41 7.79 -21.89
CA GLY A 28 -5.58 8.20 -21.10
C GLY A 28 -6.15 7.10 -20.22
N LEU A 29 -5.33 6.11 -19.85
CA LEU A 29 -5.75 4.96 -19.08
C LEU A 29 -5.73 5.30 -17.60
N THR A 30 -6.87 5.10 -16.93
CA THR A 30 -7.00 5.39 -15.49
C THR A 30 -6.53 4.22 -14.62
N SER A 31 -6.50 3.01 -15.17
CA SER A 31 -6.02 1.81 -14.48
C SER A 31 -5.30 0.85 -15.42
N ILE A 32 -4.38 0.06 -14.87
CA ILE A 32 -3.69 -1.01 -15.60
C ILE A 32 -4.70 -2.05 -16.13
N TYR A 33 -5.78 -2.29 -15.40
CA TYR A 33 -6.84 -3.22 -15.81
C TYR A 33 -7.64 -2.72 -17.03
N GLU A 34 -7.71 -1.40 -17.25
CA GLU A 34 -8.33 -0.82 -18.44
C GLU A 34 -7.50 -1.11 -19.69
N TYR A 35 -6.16 -1.09 -19.57
CA TYR A 35 -5.29 -1.54 -20.65
C TYR A 35 -5.54 -3.01 -21.00
N GLN A 36 -5.66 -3.85 -19.98
CA GLN A 36 -5.93 -5.28 -20.15
C GLN A 36 -7.31 -5.52 -20.78
N GLU A 37 -8.32 -4.72 -20.44
CA GLU A 37 -9.62 -4.76 -21.13
C GLU A 37 -9.48 -4.49 -22.62
N ARG A 38 -8.73 -3.44 -23.01
CA ARG A 38 -8.53 -3.11 -24.42
C ARG A 38 -7.80 -4.21 -25.18
N ARG A 39 -6.91 -4.95 -24.52
CA ARG A 39 -6.08 -6.00 -25.16
C ARG A 39 -6.68 -7.40 -25.15
N PHE A 40 -7.41 -7.76 -24.09
CA PHE A 40 -7.89 -9.13 -23.80
C PHE A 40 -9.40 -9.21 -23.54
N GLY A 41 -10.09 -8.08 -23.52
CA GLY A 41 -11.54 -7.99 -23.32
C GLY A 41 -11.97 -7.84 -21.87
N LYS A 42 -13.28 -7.58 -21.69
CA LYS A 42 -13.93 -7.28 -20.40
C LYS A 42 -13.77 -8.37 -19.34
N ALA A 43 -13.81 -9.64 -19.75
CA ALA A 43 -13.66 -10.77 -18.83
C ALA A 43 -12.30 -10.71 -18.10
N SER A 44 -11.22 -10.37 -18.80
CA SER A 44 -9.88 -10.25 -18.22
C SER A 44 -9.82 -9.15 -17.15
N ARG A 45 -10.41 -7.98 -17.40
CA ARG A 45 -10.47 -6.88 -16.42
C ARG A 45 -11.18 -7.30 -15.14
N LEU A 46 -12.35 -7.92 -15.26
CA LEU A 46 -13.14 -8.32 -14.09
C LEU A 46 -12.41 -9.36 -13.25
N THR A 47 -11.87 -10.40 -13.88
CA THR A 47 -11.13 -11.45 -13.16
C THR A 47 -9.88 -10.88 -12.47
N LEU A 48 -9.08 -10.07 -13.15
CA LEU A 48 -7.85 -9.52 -12.58
C LEU A 48 -8.11 -8.49 -11.48
N SER A 49 -9.09 -7.61 -11.67
CA SER A 49 -9.49 -6.64 -10.64
C SER A 49 -10.03 -7.35 -9.40
N PHE A 50 -10.83 -8.41 -9.59
CA PHE A 50 -11.37 -9.19 -8.47
C PHE A 50 -10.28 -9.92 -7.68
N ILE A 51 -9.35 -10.59 -8.39
CA ILE A 51 -8.20 -11.26 -7.76
C ILE A 51 -7.35 -10.23 -6.99
N PHE A 52 -7.13 -9.05 -7.58
CA PHE A 52 -6.39 -7.98 -6.93
C PHE A 52 -7.07 -7.49 -5.65
N LEU A 53 -8.38 -7.25 -5.67
CA LEU A 53 -9.12 -6.82 -4.49
C LEU A 53 -9.03 -7.84 -3.35
N ILE A 54 -9.17 -9.13 -3.65
CA ILE A 54 -9.03 -10.20 -2.65
C ILE A 54 -7.60 -10.22 -2.09
N LYS A 55 -6.59 -10.21 -2.98
CA LYS A 55 -5.18 -10.19 -2.58
C LYS A 55 -4.86 -8.99 -1.70
N GLN A 56 -5.33 -7.81 -2.07
CA GLN A 56 -5.12 -6.58 -1.33
C GLN A 56 -5.82 -6.63 0.03
N ALA A 57 -7.08 -7.09 0.09
CA ALA A 57 -7.83 -7.20 1.33
C ALA A 57 -7.13 -8.14 2.33
N LEU A 58 -6.69 -9.31 1.87
CA LEU A 58 -5.96 -10.28 2.71
C LEU A 58 -4.63 -9.71 3.21
N SER A 59 -3.87 -9.05 2.33
CA SER A 59 -2.60 -8.42 2.72
C SER A 59 -2.82 -7.31 3.75
N SER A 60 -3.81 -6.45 3.53
CA SER A 60 -4.15 -5.36 4.45
C SER A 60 -4.63 -5.90 5.80
N ALA A 61 -5.42 -6.97 5.83
CA ALA A 61 -5.86 -7.61 7.07
C ALA A 61 -4.68 -8.17 7.89
N ALA A 62 -3.71 -8.80 7.23
CA ALA A 62 -2.51 -9.31 7.89
C ALA A 62 -1.67 -8.18 8.51
N VAL A 63 -1.48 -7.07 7.77
CA VAL A 63 -0.74 -5.89 8.27
C VAL A 63 -1.48 -5.23 9.44
N LEU A 64 -2.80 -5.08 9.35
CA LEU A 64 -3.63 -4.52 10.42
C LEU A 64 -3.53 -5.35 11.71
N TYR A 65 -3.63 -6.67 11.59
CA TYR A 65 -3.51 -7.57 12.73
C TYR A 65 -2.13 -7.46 13.39
N ALA A 66 -1.05 -7.50 12.61
CA ALA A 66 0.30 -7.34 13.12
C ALA A 66 0.50 -6.00 13.84
N THR A 67 -0.04 -4.91 13.27
CA THR A 67 0.02 -3.57 13.87
C THR A 67 -0.76 -3.51 15.19
N ALA A 68 -1.95 -4.13 15.24
CA ALA A 68 -2.77 -4.17 16.43
C ALA A 68 -2.13 -5.01 17.56
N MET A 69 -1.45 -6.11 17.24
CA MET A 69 -0.70 -6.89 18.24
C MET A 69 0.43 -6.07 18.87
N ILE A 70 1.14 -5.27 18.09
CA ILE A 70 2.17 -4.37 18.61
C ILE A 70 1.53 -3.31 19.52
N LEU A 71 0.38 -2.78 19.15
CA LEU A 71 -0.34 -1.79 19.94
C LEU A 71 -0.84 -2.38 21.28
N GLU A 72 -1.39 -3.59 21.27
CA GLU A 72 -1.75 -4.34 22.49
C GLU A 72 -0.54 -4.53 23.37
N PHE A 73 0.60 -4.94 22.81
CA PHE A 73 1.84 -5.13 23.58
C PHE A 73 2.31 -3.86 24.29
N ILE A 74 2.13 -2.69 23.67
CA ILE A 74 2.56 -1.39 24.23
C ILE A 74 1.53 -0.82 25.22
N THR A 75 0.24 -0.97 24.93
CA THR A 75 -0.84 -0.29 25.67
C THR A 75 -1.54 -1.18 26.69
N GLY A 76 -1.45 -2.51 26.55
CA GLY A 76 -2.20 -3.49 27.33
C GLY A 76 -3.69 -3.58 26.97
N ILE A 77 -4.14 -2.88 25.92
CA ILE A 77 -5.52 -2.95 25.43
C ILE A 77 -5.68 -4.18 24.55
N ASP A 78 -6.73 -4.97 24.78
CA ASP A 78 -7.03 -6.17 23.99
C ASP A 78 -7.02 -5.90 22.47
N VAL A 79 -6.43 -6.83 21.71
CA VAL A 79 -6.21 -6.71 20.27
C VAL A 79 -7.48 -6.34 19.48
N MET A 80 -8.67 -6.80 19.89
CA MET A 80 -9.91 -6.48 19.18
C MET A 80 -10.20 -4.98 19.23
N TYR A 81 -10.00 -4.35 20.39
CA TYR A 81 -10.18 -2.89 20.51
C TYR A 81 -9.09 -2.13 19.76
N CYS A 82 -7.85 -2.61 19.78
CA CYS A 82 -6.77 -2.04 18.98
C CYS A 82 -7.09 -2.06 17.47
N ILE A 83 -7.60 -3.18 16.95
CA ILE A 83 -8.05 -3.30 15.55
C ILE A 83 -9.14 -2.28 15.25
N MET A 84 -10.16 -2.16 16.11
CA MET A 84 -11.25 -1.21 15.90
C MET A 84 -10.78 0.23 15.86
N ILE A 85 -9.88 0.62 16.78
CA ILE A 85 -9.34 1.98 16.86
C ILE A 85 -8.51 2.31 15.61
N VAL A 86 -7.55 1.45 15.25
CA VAL A 86 -6.70 1.67 14.07
C VAL A 86 -7.54 1.73 12.79
N THR A 87 -8.52 0.84 12.65
CA THR A 87 -9.42 0.82 11.48
C THR A 87 -10.29 2.07 11.42
N ALA A 88 -10.83 2.54 12.55
CA ALA A 88 -11.65 3.75 12.59
C ALA A 88 -10.85 4.99 12.17
N ILE A 89 -9.64 5.15 12.72
CA ILE A 89 -8.74 6.26 12.34
C ILE A 89 -8.39 6.17 10.85
N ALA A 90 -8.00 4.98 10.38
CA ALA A 90 -7.67 4.72 8.99
C ALA A 90 -8.81 5.07 8.03
N LEU A 91 -10.02 4.64 8.36
CA LEU A 91 -11.21 4.89 7.56
C LEU A 91 -11.55 6.37 7.50
N ILE A 92 -11.49 7.10 8.62
CA ILE A 92 -11.82 8.52 8.69
C ILE A 92 -10.93 9.33 7.74
N TYR A 93 -9.59 9.20 7.85
CA TYR A 93 -8.70 10.01 7.00
C TYR A 93 -8.77 9.58 5.52
N THR A 94 -9.00 8.29 5.25
CA THR A 94 -9.11 7.78 3.88
C THR A 94 -10.37 8.28 3.19
N VAL A 95 -11.52 8.26 3.88
CA VAL A 95 -12.80 8.74 3.32
C VAL A 95 -12.81 10.26 3.14
N MET A 96 -12.26 11.01 4.10
CA MET A 96 -12.28 12.48 4.04
C MET A 96 -11.34 13.05 2.98
N GLY A 97 -10.15 12.48 2.81
CA GLY A 97 -9.11 13.06 1.97
C GLY A 97 -8.84 12.33 0.65
N GLY A 98 -9.46 11.17 0.43
CA GLY A 98 -9.23 10.36 -0.76
C GLY A 98 -7.75 9.97 -0.94
N ILE A 99 -7.34 9.75 -2.19
CA ILE A 99 -5.96 9.29 -2.49
C ILE A 99 -4.89 10.33 -2.09
N ALA A 100 -5.22 11.61 -2.11
CA ALA A 100 -4.27 12.66 -1.75
C ALA A 100 -3.89 12.59 -0.26
N ALA A 101 -4.86 12.38 0.64
CA ALA A 101 -4.55 12.21 2.06
C ALA A 101 -3.75 10.93 2.32
N VAL A 102 -4.07 9.84 1.62
CA VAL A 102 -3.31 8.58 1.73
C VAL A 102 -1.84 8.78 1.35
N ILE A 103 -1.57 9.50 0.26
CA ILE A 103 -0.18 9.81 -0.15
C ILE A 103 0.55 10.61 0.94
N TRP A 104 -0.10 11.62 1.53
CA TRP A 104 0.52 12.40 2.59
C TRP A 104 0.75 11.59 3.87
N THR A 105 -0.18 10.70 4.24
CA THR A 105 0.04 9.78 5.38
C THR A 105 1.20 8.83 5.12
N ASP A 106 1.36 8.34 3.88
CA ASP A 106 2.47 7.47 3.51
C ASP A 106 3.83 8.20 3.60
N VAL A 107 3.88 9.48 3.18
CA VAL A 107 5.09 10.31 3.31
C VAL A 107 5.47 10.49 4.79
N ILE A 108 4.49 10.80 5.65
CA ILE A 108 4.73 10.95 7.09
C ILE A 108 5.20 9.63 7.69
N GLN A 109 4.56 8.50 7.35
CA GLN A 109 4.97 7.18 7.82
C GLN A 109 6.40 6.84 7.39
N ALA A 110 6.78 7.13 6.14
CA ALA A 110 8.13 6.90 5.65
C ALA A 110 9.16 7.71 6.47
N VAL A 111 8.89 9.00 6.73
CA VAL A 111 9.77 9.86 7.55
C VAL A 111 9.92 9.31 8.96
N ILE A 112 8.81 8.92 9.61
CA ILE A 112 8.83 8.33 10.96
C ILE A 112 9.67 7.05 10.98
N LEU A 113 9.52 6.17 9.98
CA LEU A 113 10.29 4.93 9.89
C LEU A 113 11.77 5.18 9.68
N PHE A 114 12.16 6.16 8.86
CA PHE A 114 13.56 6.54 8.67
C PHE A 114 14.18 7.08 9.97
N ILE A 115 13.48 7.94 10.69
CA ILE A 115 13.94 8.48 11.98
C ILE A 115 14.08 7.35 13.00
N GLY A 116 13.07 6.47 13.11
CA GLY A 116 13.11 5.32 14.01
C GLY A 116 14.28 4.38 13.69
N ALA A 117 14.54 4.12 12.41
CA ALA A 117 15.68 3.31 11.99
C ALA A 117 17.02 3.97 12.35
N PHE A 118 17.15 5.29 12.18
CA PHE A 118 18.37 6.01 12.56
C PHE A 118 18.64 5.93 14.07
N ILE A 119 17.62 6.15 14.90
CA ILE A 119 17.73 6.07 16.37
C ILE A 119 18.12 4.66 16.85
N ILE A 120 17.71 3.60 16.14
CA ILE A 120 18.06 2.22 16.50
C ILE A 120 19.53 1.89 16.14
N ILE A 121 20.06 2.53 15.08
CA ILE A 121 21.40 2.27 14.56
C ILE A 121 22.48 3.06 15.32
N GLU A 122 22.16 4.26 15.81
CA GLU A 122 22.99 4.99 16.77
C GLU A 122 22.90 4.40 18.19
#